data_AF-A0A3N5V1D1-F1
#
_entry.id   AF-A0A3N5V1D1-F1
#
_cell.length_a   1.000
_cell.length_b   1.000
_cell.length_c   1.000
_cell.angle_alpha   90.00
_cell.angle_beta   90.00
_cell.angle_gamma   90.00
#
_symmetry.space_group_name_H-M   'P 1'
#
loop_
_entity.id
_entity.type
_entity.pdbx_description
1 polymer ?
#
loop_
_entity_poly.entity_id
_entity_poly.type
_entity_poly.pdbx_seq_one_letter_code
_entity_poly.pdbx_strand_id
1 'polypeptide(L)' 'MAEEAITFPAEIIKVQTMQDGAIRITLDLPADKVATAAKLMEAKQRGCVLEVAAVAIDKQIKSETTGNGRKIHI' A
#
# COMPACT_ATOMS: atom_id res chain seq x y z
N MET A 1 -1.49 -12.67 24.29
CA MET A 1 -2.58 -11.99 23.56
C MET A 1 -2.12 -11.88 22.12
N ALA A 2 -2.76 -12.57 21.17
CA ALA A 2 -2.41 -12.41 19.75
C ALA A 2 -3.08 -11.13 19.27
N GLU A 3 -2.29 -10.07 19.11
CA GLU A 3 -2.77 -8.83 18.52
C GLU A 3 -3.02 -9.10 17.03
N GLU A 4 -4.21 -8.77 16.53
CA GLU A 4 -4.58 -9.05 15.14
C GLU A 4 -3.64 -8.32 14.18
N ALA A 5 -3.15 -9.05 13.16
CA ALA A 5 -2.24 -8.50 12.17
C ALA A 5 -2.92 -7.36 11.40
N ILE A 6 -2.24 -6.21 11.31
CA ILE A 6 -2.73 -5.07 10.55
C ILE A 6 -2.36 -5.28 9.08
N THR A 7 -3.35 -5.63 8.25
CA THR A 7 -3.17 -5.79 6.80
C THR A 7 -3.69 -4.57 6.05
N PHE A 8 -2.87 -4.03 5.15
CA PHE A 8 -3.24 -2.89 4.31
C PHE A 8 -2.51 -2.97 2.96
N PRO A 9 -3.13 -2.54 1.86
CA PRO A 9 -2.42 -2.37 0.60
C PRO A 9 -1.46 -1.19 0.71
N ALA A 10 -0.27 -1.31 0.13
CA ALA A 10 0.68 -0.23 0.00
C ALA A 10 1.47 -0.39 -1.31
N GLU A 11 1.88 0.74 -1.88
CA GLU A 11 2.73 0.77 -3.07
C GLU A 11 4.19 0.98 -2.70
N ILE A 12 5.10 0.22 -3.30
CA ILE A 12 6.53 0.43 -3.13
C ILE A 12 6.95 1.63 -3.98
N ILE A 13 7.30 2.73 -3.32
CA ILE A 13 7.78 3.95 -3.98
C ILE A 13 9.28 3.90 -4.21
N LYS A 14 10.01 3.35 -3.23
CA LYS A 14 11.47 3.30 -3.30
C LYS A 14 12.00 2.10 -2.53
N VAL A 15 12.98 1.45 -3.12
CA VAL A 15 13.89 0.54 -2.43
C VAL A 15 15.29 1.12 -2.57
N GLN A 16 15.98 1.32 -1.46
CA GLN A 16 17.30 1.93 -1.44
C GLN A 16 18.23 1.15 -0.51
N THR A 17 19.36 0.70 -1.06
CA THR A 17 20.48 0.19 -0.28
C THR A 17 21.33 1.35 0.22
N MET A 18 21.70 1.30 1.50
CA MET A 18 22.48 2.31 2.19
C MET A 18 23.96 1.92 2.24
N GLN A 19 24.82 2.89 2.58
CA GLN A 19 26.27 2.68 2.59
C GLN A 19 26.72 1.62 3.59
N ASP A 20 25.95 1.44 4.67
CA ASP A 20 26.11 0.40 5.69
C ASP A 20 25.51 -0.95 5.28
N GLY A 21 24.98 -1.07 4.06
CA GLY A 21 24.28 -2.26 3.57
C GLY A 21 22.83 -2.37 4.05
N ALA A 22 22.33 -1.42 4.85
CA ALA A 22 20.93 -1.43 5.27
C ALA A 22 19.99 -1.16 4.08
N ILE A 23 18.81 -1.79 4.09
CA ILE A 23 17.80 -1.58 3.06
C ILE A 23 16.68 -0.71 3.63
N ARG A 24 16.38 0.40 2.94
CA ARG A 24 15.23 1.25 3.24
C ARG A 24 14.17 1.06 2.17
N ILE A 25 12.96 0.80 2.62
CA ILE A 25 11.77 0.67 1.77
C ILE A 25 10.82 1.80 2.13
N THR A 26 10.40 2.56 1.12
CA THR A 26 9.37 3.61 1.24
C THR A 26 8.08 3.08 0.64
N LEU A 27 7.02 3.08 1.44
CA LEU A 27 5.70 2.59 1.07
C LEU A 27 4.69 3.75 1.12
N ASP A 28 3.86 3.86 0.08
CA ASP A 28 2.71 4.76 0.08
C ASP A 28 1.45 3.98 0.45
N LEU A 29 0.77 4.46 1.48
CA LEU A 29 -0.53 3.96 1.88
C LEU A 29 -1.62 4.77 1.14
N PRO A 30 -2.75 4.14 0.80
CA PRO A 30 -3.91 4.87 0.33
C PRO A 30 -4.39 5.93 1.34
N ALA A 31 -4.89 7.06 0.83
CA ALA A 31 -5.29 8.20 1.66
C ALA A 31 -6.42 7.89 2.66
N ASP A 32 -7.23 6.85 2.43
CA ASP A 32 -8.27 6.38 3.34
C ASP A 32 -7.74 5.56 4.53
N LYS A 33 -6.45 5.23 4.57
CA LYS A 33 -5.81 4.41 5.62
C LYS A 33 -5.18 5.23 6.75
N VAL A 34 -5.78 6.35 7.12
CA VAL A 34 -5.31 7.24 8.20
C VAL A 34 -5.19 6.50 9.54
N ALA A 35 -6.18 5.67 9.89
CA ALA A 35 -6.14 4.90 11.14
C ALA A 35 -4.99 3.88 11.17
N THR A 36 -4.68 3.25 10.04
CA THR A 36 -3.53 2.34 9.91
C THR A 36 -2.22 3.10 10.08
N ALA A 37 -2.07 4.28 9.44
CA ALA A 37 -0.90 5.12 9.60
C ALA A 37 -0.69 5.54 11.07
N ALA A 38 -1.76 5.89 11.79
CA ALA A 38 -1.69 6.21 13.22
C ALA A 38 -1.15 5.04 14.06
N LYS A 39 -1.61 3.80 13.80
CA LYS A 39 -1.09 2.60 14.50
C LYS A 39 0.40 2.37 14.23
N LEU A 40 0.85 2.57 12.98
CA LEU A 40 2.26 2.45 12.63
C LEU A 40 3.12 3.53 13.32
N MET A 41 2.60 4.75 13.43
CA MET A 41 3.25 5.84 14.17
C MET A 41 3.39 5.51 15.66
N GLU A 42 2.35 4.95 16.28
CA GLU A 42 2.39 4.52 17.68
C GLU A 42 3.43 3.41 17.89
N ALA A 43 3.43 2.38 17.03
CA ALA A 43 4.41 1.28 17.08
C ALA A 43 5.85 1.80 16.95
N LYS A 44 6.09 2.74 16.03
CA LYS A 44 7.38 3.43 15.89
C LYS A 44 7.76 4.19 17.16
N GLN A 45 6.83 4.95 17.73
CA GLN A 45 7.08 5.74 18.95
C GLN A 45 7.45 4.84 20.14
N ARG A 46 6.87 3.65 20.21
CA ARG A 46 7.16 2.63 21.22
C ARG A 46 8.45 1.85 20.97
N GLY A 47 9.13 2.07 19.85
CA GLY A 47 10.35 1.34 19.47
C GLY A 47 10.07 -0.13 19.09
N CYS A 48 8.84 -0.47 18.70
CA CYS A 48 8.50 -1.82 18.29
C CYS A 48 9.17 -2.18 16.95
N VAL A 49 9.59 -3.43 16.82
CA VAL A 49 9.99 -4.02 15.53
C VAL A 49 8.75 -4.66 14.91
N LEU A 50 8.54 -4.44 13.61
CA LEU A 50 7.43 -5.03 12.87
C LEU A 50 7.91 -6.30 12.15
N GLU A 51 7.15 -7.37 12.26
CA GLU A 51 7.21 -8.48 11.31
C GLU A 51 6.39 -8.09 10.07
N VAL A 52 7.00 -8.14 8.89
CA VAL A 52 6.37 -7.71 7.63
C VAL A 52 6.20 -8.91 6.71
N ALA A 53 4.95 -9.22 6.38
CA ALA A 53 4.59 -10.16 5.32
C ALA A 53 4.11 -9.37 4.10
N ALA A 54 4.71 -9.62 2.94
CA ALA A 54 4.34 -8.98 1.68
C ALA A 54 3.81 -10.00 0.68
N VAL A 55 2.66 -9.70 0.08
CA VAL A 55 2.05 -10.49 -0.99
C VAL A 55 1.80 -9.53 -2.16
N ALA A 56 2.25 -9.89 -3.35
CA ALA A 56 1.96 -9.12 -4.55
C ALA A 56 0.46 -9.20 -4.86
N ILE A 57 -0.16 -8.04 -5.06
CA ILE A 57 -1.57 -7.93 -5.45
C ILE A 57 -1.67 -7.10 -6.74
N ASP A 58 -2.53 -7.51 -7.67
CA ASP A 58 -2.78 -6.75 -8.88
C ASP A 58 -3.53 -5.45 -8.54
N LYS A 59 -3.06 -4.32 -9.09
CA LYS A 59 -3.87 -3.09 -9.09
C LYS A 59 -5.10 -3.35 -9.97
N GLN A 60 -6.28 -3.52 -9.36
CA GLN A 60 -7.54 -3.53 -10.11
C GLN A 60 -7.75 -2.14 -10.75
N ILE A 61 -7.27 -1.97 -11.97
CA ILE A 61 -7.66 -0.84 -12.81
C ILE A 61 -9.12 -1.09 -13.21
N LYS A 62 -10.07 -0.29 -12.68
CA LYS A 62 -11.44 -0.28 -13.17
C LYS A 62 -11.43 0.22 -14.62
N SER A 63 -11.41 -0.69 -15.59
CA SER A 63 -11.64 -0.35 -17.00
C SER A 63 -13.15 -0.14 -17.21
N GLU A 64 -13.61 1.11 -17.09
CA GLU A 64 -14.93 1.50 -17.59
C GLU A 64 -14.84 1.67 -19.12
N THR A 65 -15.13 0.60 -19.86
CA THR A 65 -15.36 0.69 -21.31
C THR A 65 -16.79 1.15 -21.56
N THR A 66 -17.03 2.46 -21.57
CA THR A 66 -18.27 3.01 -22.15
C THR A 66 -18.09 3.09 -23.66
N GLY A 67 -18.43 2.00 -24.34
CA GLY A 67 -18.49 1.94 -25.80
C GLY A 67 -19.54 2.91 -26.34
N ASN A 68 -19.05 3.94 -27.02
CA ASN A 68 -19.82 4.99 -27.70
C ASN A 68 -20.58 4.43 -28.91
N GLY A 69 -21.84 4.02 -28.73
CA GLY A 69 -22.73 3.60 -29.80
C GLY A 69 -23.38 4.80 -30.52
N ARG A 70 -22.66 5.46 -31.43
CA ARG A 70 -23.28 6.38 -32.41
C ARG A 70 -24.11 5.58 -33.42
N LYS A 71 -25.43 5.58 -33.27
CA LYS A 71 -26.36 5.12 -34.32
C LYS A 71 -26.54 6.24 -35.35
N ILE A 72 -25.94 6.07 -36.53
CA ILE A 72 -26.25 6.84 -37.73
C ILE A 72 -27.61 6.37 -38.23
N HIS A 73 -28.63 7.22 -38.19
CA HIS A 73 -29.83 7.04 -39.01
C HIS A 73 -29.55 7.64 -40.39
N ILE A 74 -29.67 6.76 -41.37
CA ILE A 74 -29.82 7.00 -42.82
C ILE A 74 -30.73 8.17 -43.15
#